data_AF-A0A7D9EU41-F1
#
_entry.id   AF-A0A7D9EU41-F1
#
_cell.length_a   1.000
_cell.length_b   1.000
_cell.length_c   1.000
_cell.angle_alpha   90.00
_cell.angle_beta   90.00
_cell.angle_gamma   90.00
#
_symmetry.space_group_name_H-M   'P 1'
#
loop_
_entity.id
_entity.type
_entity.pdbx_description
1 polymer ?
#
loop_
_entity_poly.entity_id
_entity_poly.type
_entity_poly.pdbx_seq_one_letter_code
_entity_poly.pdbx_strand_id
1 'polypeptide(L)'
;MGVPEKVLNVLSRLMEGRKTRLEVTDKGEVRISRWINIRKGFLQGDSYSPVGFCLTEVPIAMMLEETDGYKMGQPGETDLKKTHCLFIDFIDDLKVYQKNHRKLEIANEMIAKASMDTGACYGMKKCAEAV
;
A
#
# COMPACT_ATOMS: atom_id res chain seq x y z
N MET A 1 -5.70 18.75 2.19
CA MET A 1 -4.27 18.60 2.52
C MET A 1 -3.46 18.92 1.28
N GLY A 2 -2.52 19.85 1.34
CA GLY A 2 -1.65 20.17 0.21
C GLY A 2 -0.20 19.85 0.56
N VAL A 3 0.47 19.05 -0.26
CA VAL A 3 1.92 18.83 -0.14
C VAL A 3 2.62 20.07 -0.70
N PRO A 4 3.62 20.66 0.00
CA PRO A 4 4.33 21.83 -0.51
C PRO A 4 4.98 21.55 -1.87
N GLU A 5 4.86 22.49 -2.80
CA GLU A 5 5.34 22.36 -4.19
C GLU A 5 6.86 22.06 -4.26
N LYS A 6 7.64 22.61 -3.31
CA LYS A 6 9.07 22.32 -3.19
C LYS A 6 9.34 20.84 -2.90
N VAL A 7 8.52 20.22 -2.06
CA VAL A 7 8.63 18.79 -1.73
C VAL A 7 8.28 17.97 -2.96
N LEU A 8 7.19 18.31 -3.66
CA LEU A 8 6.82 17.64 -4.91
C LEU A 8 7.94 17.69 -5.95
N ASN A 9 8.56 18.85 -6.14
CA ASN A 9 9.69 19.00 -7.08
C ASN A 9 10.92 18.17 -6.69
N VAL A 10 11.25 18.10 -5.39
CA VAL A 10 12.34 17.26 -4.90
C VAL A 10 12.03 15.78 -5.14
N LEU A 11 10.81 15.35 -4.79
CA LEU A 11 10.38 13.96 -4.97
C LEU A 11 10.37 13.53 -6.43
N SER A 12 9.86 14.38 -7.34
CA SER A 12 9.86 14.10 -8.78
C SER A 12 11.28 13.91 -9.32
N ARG A 13 12.22 14.78 -8.93
CA ARG A 13 13.64 14.66 -9.33
C ARG A 13 14.31 13.40 -8.78
N LEU A 14 14.02 13.06 -7.53
CA LEU A 14 14.52 11.83 -6.91
C LEU A 14 13.97 10.58 -7.59
N MET A 15 12.72 10.61 -8.04
CA MET A 15 12.09 9.50 -8.76
C MET A 15 12.62 9.36 -10.21
N GLU A 16 12.84 10.47 -10.91
CA GLU A 16 13.38 10.48 -12.28
C GLU A 16 14.81 9.90 -12.37
N GLY A 17 15.60 10.07 -11.30
CA GLY A 17 16.97 9.56 -11.22
C GLY A 17 17.09 8.05 -10.99
N ARG A 18 15.98 7.33 -10.74
CA ARG A 18 16.01 5.92 -10.32
C ARG A 18 16.34 4.99 -11.47
N LYS A 19 17.51 4.38 -11.38
CA LYS A 19 18.01 3.38 -12.32
C LYS A 19 18.65 2.25 -11.54
N THR A 20 18.47 1.03 -12.02
CA THR A 20 19.12 -0.15 -11.46
C THR A 20 19.88 -0.88 -12.55
N ARG A 21 20.86 -1.71 -12.16
CA ARG A 21 21.53 -2.67 -13.02
C ARG A 21 21.57 -3.99 -12.29
N LEU A 22 21.39 -5.07 -13.04
CA LEU A 22 21.49 -6.42 -12.50
C LEU A 22 22.92 -6.90 -12.73
N GLU A 23 23.54 -7.36 -11.65
CA GLU A 23 24.84 -8.03 -11.68
C GLU A 23 24.61 -9.48 -11.26
N VAL A 24 24.97 -10.40 -12.15
CA VAL A 24 24.81 -11.84 -11.92
C VAL A 24 26.15 -12.51 -12.16
N THR A 25 26.63 -13.23 -11.16
CA THR A 25 27.81 -14.08 -11.31
C THR A 25 27.37 -15.47 -11.76
N ASP A 26 27.78 -15.88 -12.95
CA ASP A 26 27.53 -17.22 -13.49
C ASP A 26 28.87 -17.90 -13.78
N LYS A 27 29.14 -19.03 -13.12
CA LYS A 27 30.37 -19.83 -13.28
C LYS A 27 31.69 -19.04 -13.17
N GLY A 28 31.72 -17.99 -12.34
CA GLY A 28 32.89 -17.14 -12.13
C GLY A 28 33.01 -15.94 -13.08
N GLU A 29 32.12 -15.82 -14.07
CA GLU A 29 31.98 -14.62 -14.90
C GLU A 29 30.89 -13.70 -14.35
N VAL A 30 31.21 -12.42 -14.19
CA VAL A 30 30.22 -11.40 -13.82
C VAL A 30 29.56 -10.87 -15.08
N ARG A 31 28.24 -11.07 -15.19
CA ARG A 31 27.40 -10.50 -16.25
C ARG A 31 26.65 -9.30 -15.70
N ILE A 32 26.80 -8.17 -16.37
CA ILE A 32 26.18 -6.90 -15.98
C ILE A 32 25.14 -6.53 -17.02
N SER A 33 23.92 -6.23 -16.58
CA SER A 33 22.87 -5.73 -17.47
C SER A 33 23.11 -4.29 -17.88
N ARG A 34 22.44 -3.84 -18.94
CA ARG A 34 22.23 -2.41 -19.19
C ARG A 34 21.50 -1.74 -18.03
N TRP A 35 21.57 -0.42 -17.96
CA TRP A 35 20.75 0.37 -17.05
C TRP A 35 19.26 0.16 -17.31
N ILE A 36 18.53 -0.17 -16.26
CA ILE A 36 17.08 -0.35 -16.24
C ILE A 36 16.49 0.86 -15.52
N ASN A 37 15.75 1.69 -16.25
CA ASN A 37 15.08 2.86 -15.69
C ASN A 37 13.79 2.41 -14.98
N ILE A 38 13.64 2.77 -13.71
CA ILE A 38 12.43 2.46 -12.94
C ILE A 38 11.43 3.57 -13.18
N ARG A 39 10.38 3.29 -13.96
CA ARG A 39 9.33 4.25 -14.31
C ARG A 39 8.10 4.17 -13.42
N LYS A 40 7.89 3.05 -12.74
CA LYS A 40 6.77 2.79 -11.84
C LYS A 40 7.27 2.02 -10.63
N GLY A 41 6.76 2.38 -9.45
CA GLY A 41 7.13 1.76 -8.18
C GLY A 41 8.33 2.40 -7.48
N PHE A 42 8.62 1.87 -6.29
CA PHE A 42 9.71 2.32 -5.44
C PHE A 42 10.91 1.37 -5.56
N LEU A 43 12.13 1.91 -5.42
CA LEU A 43 13.34 1.09 -5.42
C LEU A 43 13.49 0.44 -4.03
N GLN A 44 13.50 -0.89 -3.97
CA GLN A 44 13.71 -1.59 -2.71
C GLN A 44 15.12 -1.31 -2.16
N GLY A 45 15.20 -0.93 -0.88
CA GLY A 45 16.44 -0.53 -0.22
C GLY A 45 16.72 0.97 -0.18
N ASP A 46 15.87 1.80 -0.78
CA ASP A 46 15.91 3.26 -0.58
C ASP A 46 15.09 3.66 0.66
N SER A 47 15.61 4.63 1.42
CA SER A 47 15.00 5.20 2.63
C SER A 47 13.66 5.89 2.36
N TYR A 48 13.44 6.42 1.16
CA TYR A 48 12.18 7.08 0.80
C TYR A 48 11.09 6.07 0.42
N SER A 49 11.44 4.91 -0.11
CA SER A 49 10.50 3.88 -0.55
C SER A 49 9.41 3.52 0.47
N PRO A 50 9.72 3.25 1.75
CA PRO A 50 8.67 2.98 2.75
C PRO A 50 7.77 4.19 3.02
N VAL A 51 8.34 5.40 3.08
CA VAL A 51 7.55 6.62 3.32
C VAL A 51 6.63 6.94 2.15
N GLY A 52 7.15 6.84 0.92
CA GLY A 52 6.39 7.05 -0.30
C GLY A 52 5.24 6.05 -0.43
N PHE A 53 5.46 4.80 -0.03
CA PHE A 53 4.41 3.79 0.03
C PHE A 53 3.32 4.15 1.05
N CYS A 54 3.69 4.55 2.27
CA CYS A 54 2.71 4.98 3.27
C CYS A 54 1.84 6.14 2.77
N LEU A 55 2.43 7.11 2.07
CA LEU A 55 1.70 8.25 1.50
C LEU A 55 0.66 7.82 0.45
N THR A 56 0.94 6.78 -0.33
CA THR A 56 -0.03 6.26 -1.31
C THR A 56 -1.19 5.50 -0.67
N GLU A 57 -1.00 4.99 0.55
CA GLU A 57 -1.98 4.20 1.30
C GLU A 57 -2.90 5.05 2.20
N VAL A 58 -2.48 6.27 2.59
CA VAL A 58 -3.30 7.24 3.35
C VAL A 58 -4.73 7.40 2.80
N PRO A 59 -4.97 7.63 1.49
CA PRO A 59 -6.33 7.80 0.99
C PRO A 59 -7.19 6.55 1.16
N ILE A 60 -6.59 5.35 1.06
CA ILE A 60 -7.28 4.07 1.26
C ILE A 60 -7.64 3.89 2.73
N ALA A 61 -6.73 4.24 3.64
CA ALA A 61 -7.00 4.26 5.08
C ALA A 61 -8.20 5.17 5.42
N MET A 62 -8.21 6.41 4.88
CA MET A 62 -9.29 7.37 5.10
C MET A 62 -10.65 6.84 4.59
N MET A 63 -10.68 6.25 3.39
CA MET A 63 -11.90 5.61 2.86
C MET A 63 -12.40 4.48 3.77
N LEU A 64 -11.49 3.71 4.37
CA LEU A 64 -11.86 2.64 5.30
C LEU A 64 -12.39 3.16 6.63
N GLU A 65 -11.91 4.29 7.15
CA GLU A 65 -12.47 4.91 8.38
C GLU A 65 -13.95 5.30 8.24
N GLU A 66 -14.36 5.69 7.04
CA GLU A 66 -15.74 6.05 6.73
C GLU A 66 -16.70 4.84 6.72
N THR A 67 -16.19 3.62 6.56
CA THR A 67 -17.01 2.40 6.60
C THR A 67 -17.53 2.09 8.01
N ASP A 68 -18.56 1.23 8.14
CA ASP A 68 -19.13 0.88 9.45
C ASP A 68 -18.12 0.27 10.43
N GLY A 69 -17.18 -0.51 9.91
CA GLY A 69 -16.18 -1.22 10.70
C GLY A 69 -16.77 -2.30 11.60
N TYR A 70 -15.92 -2.82 12.48
CA TYR A 70 -16.29 -3.73 13.55
C TYR A 70 -16.28 -2.99 14.89
N LYS A 71 -17.39 -3.04 15.63
CA LYS A 71 -17.48 -2.44 16.97
C LYS A 71 -17.06 -3.45 18.02
N MET A 72 -16.05 -3.12 18.81
CA MET A 72 -15.54 -3.88 19.95
C MET A 72 -15.99 -3.22 21.24
N GLY A 73 -16.23 -4.01 22.28
CA GLY A 73 -16.64 -3.51 23.59
C GLY A 73 -17.46 -4.52 24.38
N GLN A 74 -17.72 -4.22 25.65
CA GLN A 74 -18.60 -5.05 26.47
C GLN A 74 -20.04 -4.94 25.95
N PRO A 75 -20.89 -5.96 26.15
CA PRO A 75 -22.31 -5.88 25.78
C PRO A 75 -22.97 -4.69 26.49
N GLY A 76 -23.29 -3.64 25.74
CA GLY A 76 -23.85 -2.37 26.28
C GLY A 76 -22.93 -1.16 26.15
N GLU A 77 -21.62 -1.35 25.99
CA GLU A 77 -20.60 -0.31 25.81
C GLU A 77 -19.75 -0.63 24.58
N THR A 78 -20.32 -0.41 23.38
CA THR A 78 -19.65 -0.68 22.09
C THR A 78 -19.18 0.61 21.43
N ASP A 79 -18.30 1.32 22.12
CA ASP A 79 -17.79 2.63 21.68
C ASP A 79 -16.52 2.54 20.83
N LEU A 80 -15.82 1.40 20.82
CA LEU A 80 -14.58 1.22 20.05
C LEU A 80 -14.88 0.67 18.66
N LYS A 81 -14.80 1.54 17.64
CA LYS A 81 -14.94 1.15 16.22
C LYS A 81 -13.55 0.84 15.63
N LYS A 82 -13.39 -0.35 15.07
CA LYS A 82 -12.20 -0.81 14.35
C LYS A 82 -12.56 -1.15 12.90
N THR A 83 -12.14 -0.34 11.95
CA THR A 83 -12.44 -0.53 10.51
C THR A 83 -11.36 -1.34 9.80
N HIS A 84 -10.11 -1.10 10.14
CA HIS A 84 -8.98 -1.76 9.50
C HIS A 84 -7.79 -1.87 10.47
N CYS A 85 -6.92 -2.83 10.18
CA CYS A 85 -5.54 -2.82 10.65
C CYS A 85 -4.64 -2.61 9.44
N LEU A 86 -3.98 -1.46 9.40
CA LEU A 86 -2.77 -1.27 8.60
C LEU A 86 -1.60 -1.58 9.52
N PHE A 87 -0.97 -2.74 9.35
CA PHE A 87 0.27 -3.02 10.06
C PHE A 87 1.40 -2.29 9.33
N ILE A 88 1.81 -1.14 9.89
CA ILE A 88 2.92 -0.32 9.39
C ILE A 88 4.26 -1.11 9.34
N ASP A 89 4.36 -2.25 10.04
CA ASP A 89 5.51 -3.15 10.02
C ASP A 89 5.50 -4.14 8.82
N PHE A 90 4.35 -4.37 8.17
CA PHE A 90 4.18 -5.24 6.99
C PHE A 90 3.55 -4.45 5.87
N ILE A 91 4.42 -3.79 5.11
CA ILE A 91 4.13 -2.76 4.12
C ILE A 91 3.05 -3.18 3.10
N ASP A 92 2.73 -4.46 2.89
CA ASP A 92 1.74 -4.89 1.89
C ASP A 92 0.45 -5.58 2.45
N ASP A 93 0.30 -5.76 3.77
CA ASP A 93 -0.80 -6.55 4.35
C ASP A 93 -1.91 -5.67 4.98
N LEU A 94 -2.98 -5.45 4.21
CA LEU A 94 -4.21 -4.78 4.67
C LEU A 94 -5.22 -5.79 5.24
N LYS A 95 -5.65 -5.61 6.49
CA LYS A 95 -6.75 -6.37 7.10
C LYS A 95 -7.95 -5.47 7.35
N VAL A 96 -9.09 -5.86 6.80
CA VAL A 96 -10.36 -5.12 6.91
C VAL A 96 -11.30 -5.85 7.86
N TYR A 97 -11.94 -5.10 8.75
CA TYR A 97 -12.90 -5.64 9.72
C TYR A 97 -14.27 -5.00 9.48
N GLN A 98 -15.29 -5.84 9.27
CA GLN A 98 -16.66 -5.38 9.06
C GLN A 98 -17.64 -6.17 9.91
N LYS A 99 -18.80 -5.56 10.18
CA LYS A 99 -19.86 -6.16 11.00
C LYS A 99 -20.40 -7.48 10.42
N ASN A 100 -20.60 -7.55 9.11
CA ASN A 100 -21.23 -8.67 8.41
C ASN A 100 -20.49 -8.95 7.09
N HIS A 101 -20.55 -10.19 6.60
CA HIS A 101 -19.94 -10.62 5.32
C HIS A 101 -20.35 -9.75 4.13
N ARG A 102 -21.63 -9.39 3.98
CA ARG A 102 -22.09 -8.49 2.91
C ARG A 102 -21.40 -7.11 2.93
N LYS A 103 -21.10 -6.56 4.12
CA LYS A 103 -20.39 -5.28 4.24
C LYS A 103 -18.89 -5.45 3.97
N LEU A 104 -18.33 -6.62 4.31
CA LEU A 104 -16.96 -6.98 3.98
C LEU A 104 -16.75 -7.05 2.46
N GLU A 105 -17.66 -7.71 1.74
CA GLU A 105 -17.63 -7.81 0.28
C GLU A 105 -17.65 -6.42 -0.39
N ILE A 106 -18.56 -5.54 0.06
CA ILE A 106 -18.64 -4.15 -0.44
C ILE A 106 -17.35 -3.37 -0.15
N ALA A 107 -16.77 -3.54 1.04
CA ALA A 107 -15.50 -2.90 1.38
C ALA A 107 -14.35 -3.43 0.51
N ASN A 108 -14.30 -4.75 0.26
CA ASN A 108 -13.30 -5.36 -0.62
C ASN A 108 -13.41 -4.86 -2.07
N GLU A 109 -14.63 -4.70 -2.60
CA GLU A 109 -14.84 -4.12 -3.93
C GLU A 109 -14.41 -2.64 -4.01
N MET A 110 -14.68 -1.86 -2.96
CA MET A 110 -14.28 -0.46 -2.87
C MET A 110 -12.75 -0.34 -2.86
N ILE A 111 -12.06 -1.15 -2.05
CA ILE A 111 -10.61 -1.19 -1.98
C ILE A 111 -10.00 -1.64 -3.31
N ALA A 112 -10.58 -2.65 -3.96
CA ALA A 112 -10.11 -3.11 -5.25
C ALA A 112 -10.16 -1.99 -6.30
N LYS A 113 -11.25 -1.21 -6.32
CA LYS A 113 -11.39 -0.03 -7.19
C LYS A 113 -10.37 1.05 -6.83
N ALA A 114 -10.27 1.42 -5.55
CA ALA A 114 -9.31 2.41 -5.08
C ALA A 114 -7.85 2.02 -5.40
N SER A 115 -7.52 0.72 -5.35
CA SER A 115 -6.17 0.21 -5.69
C SER A 115 -5.83 0.36 -7.18
N MET A 116 -6.85 0.36 -8.06
CA MET A 116 -6.65 0.64 -9.48
C MET A 116 -6.40 2.14 -9.71
N ASP A 117 -7.07 3.00 -8.95
CA ASP A 117 -6.89 4.45 -9.03
C ASP A 117 -5.51 4.91 -8.52
N THR A 118 -4.98 4.26 -7.48
CA THR A 118 -3.61 4.50 -6.98
C THR A 118 -2.53 3.82 -7.83
N GLY A 119 -2.91 2.88 -8.71
CA GLY A 119 -1.99 2.10 -9.54
C GLY A 119 -1.20 1.04 -8.77
N ALA A 120 -1.52 0.79 -7.51
CA ALA A 120 -0.91 -0.24 -6.68
C ALA A 120 -1.38 -1.66 -7.07
N CYS A 121 -2.60 -1.78 -7.62
CA CYS A 121 -3.19 -3.02 -8.13
C CYS A 121 -3.05 -4.21 -7.17
N TYR A 122 -3.85 -4.25 -6.10
CA TYR A 122 -3.74 -5.32 -5.11
C TYR A 122 -3.97 -6.71 -5.69
N GLY A 123 -3.18 -7.66 -5.20
CA GLY A 123 -3.24 -9.06 -5.60
C GLY A 123 -4.43 -9.79 -4.98
N MET A 124 -5.66 -9.48 -5.43
CA MET A 124 -6.91 -10.05 -4.89
C MET A 124 -6.91 -11.59 -4.85
N LYS A 125 -6.16 -12.24 -5.76
CA LYS A 125 -5.99 -13.71 -5.80
C LYS A 125 -5.28 -14.29 -4.57
N LYS A 126 -4.54 -13.46 -3.83
CA LYS A 126 -3.82 -13.83 -2.59
C LYS A 126 -4.61 -13.46 -1.34
N CYS A 127 -5.70 -12.70 -1.47
CA CYS A 127 -6.53 -12.29 -0.36
C CYS A 127 -7.42 -13.45 0.08
N ALA A 128 -7.58 -13.62 1.38
CA ALA A 128 -8.42 -14.65 1.98
C ALA A 128 -9.37 -14.02 3.00
N GLU A 129 -10.59 -14.54 3.06
CA GLU A 129 -11.57 -14.15 4.06
C GLU A 129 -11.56 -15.16 5.20
N ALA A 130 -11.35 -14.67 6.42
CA ALA A 130 -11.57 -15.44 7.62
C ALA A 130 -13.02 -15.19 8.06
N VAL A 131 -13.87 -16.20 7.89
CA VAL A 131 -15.29 -16.19 8.32
C VAL A 131 -15.41 -16.83 9.69
#